data_AF-A0A653W916-F1
#
_entry.id   AF-A0A653W916-F1
#
_cell.length_a   1.000
_cell.length_b   1.000
_cell.length_c   1.000
_cell.angle_alpha   90.00
_cell.angle_beta   90.00
_cell.angle_gamma   90.00
#
_symmetry.space_group_name_H-M   'P 1'
#
loop_
_entity.id
_entity.type
_entity.pdbx_description
1 polymer ?
#
loop_
_entity_poly.entity_id
_entity_poly.type
_entity_poly.pdbx_seq_one_letter_code
_entity_poly.pdbx_strand_id
1 'polypeptide(L)'
;MSSDEAIRGAVVGAPAATKKRTEEGPGKRLIGIDAARGLALIGLMAIHILASYQEETGEPTLTWQLFSGDSAALFALLAGLGLALSSGGRIPHRGRQMTANRVGLVVRAVLIAVVALLIASLMPPVDPPAYSILIYYAVFFLLAIPFLHLGPKALFICAAVFGIVSPILIQQLPPVLPDWVSYNPTLEHVLADPVSIASQLLLTGTYPALPYMTYILAGMALGRLNLRSIPVQAAIAGAGAALAILASLASYVLLYAVGGYEALLATPGMTMHDLDEALVYGPELVPNTSGWWLAITTPHTNMPLAIASSLGMALLALGLFLLIANKAGQWLSPLAAMGAMTLTLYSAHLLVLALEIHYDEPALWFLVHLGVAVAFAWFWQRSVGQGPLEKVVSLSVKGSRRLVSGKTTNSGGPTGGLATHHSDTSVQTPRDTTNYTTDEELPGSPDQASTGQDPRVSTDRPTRGTPIRTDRGTTINLADDEAPGYTDQIGPVRDPGSGTG
;
A
#
# COMPACT_ATOMS: atom_id res chain seq x y z
N MET A 1 50.34 5.44 77.23
CA MET A 1 51.40 6.46 77.18
C MET A 1 52.27 6.19 75.97
N SER A 2 52.61 7.28 75.29
CA SER A 2 53.11 7.45 73.91
C SER A 2 54.25 6.54 73.45
N SER A 3 54.25 6.21 72.15
CA SER A 3 55.42 6.27 71.26
C SER A 3 55.03 6.15 69.78
N ASP A 4 55.38 7.18 69.02
CA ASP A 4 55.97 7.24 67.68
C ASP A 4 55.24 6.78 66.40
N GLU A 5 55.28 7.74 65.44
CA GLU A 5 55.50 7.60 63.99
C GLU A 5 54.52 6.73 63.17
N ALA A 6 54.06 7.11 61.98
CA ALA A 6 54.37 8.19 61.06
C ALA A 6 53.37 8.13 59.89
N ILE A 7 53.58 9.04 58.93
CA ILE A 7 53.30 8.90 57.49
C ILE A 7 52.06 9.61 56.95
N ARG A 8 52.38 10.74 56.31
CA ARG A 8 51.68 11.44 55.24
C ARG A 8 51.16 10.47 54.17
N GLY A 9 49.85 10.50 53.91
CA GLY A 9 49.22 9.88 52.75
C GLY A 9 48.72 10.93 51.76
N ALA A 10 49.25 10.87 50.54
CA ALA A 10 48.97 11.76 49.44
C ALA A 10 47.50 11.76 49.00
N VAL A 11 46.96 12.95 48.71
CA VAL A 11 45.69 13.12 47.98
C VAL A 11 45.94 12.79 46.52
N VAL A 12 45.57 11.58 46.11
CA VAL A 12 45.49 11.19 44.70
C VAL A 12 44.07 11.43 44.22
N GLY A 13 43.91 12.37 43.29
CA GLY A 13 42.64 12.68 42.64
C GLY A 13 42.13 11.48 41.83
N ALA A 14 40.90 11.05 42.13
CA ALA A 14 40.18 10.09 41.31
C ALA A 14 39.70 10.76 40.01
N PRO A 15 39.91 10.17 38.82
CA PRO A 15 39.32 10.69 37.60
C PRO A 15 37.82 10.44 37.63
N ALA A 16 37.04 11.53 37.59
CA ALA A 16 35.60 11.47 37.39
C ALA A 16 35.32 10.77 36.06
N ALA A 17 34.83 9.54 36.13
CA ALA A 17 34.30 8.83 34.97
C ALA A 17 33.03 9.58 34.50
N THR A 18 33.22 10.56 33.62
CA THR A 18 32.15 11.10 32.77
C THR A 18 31.60 9.93 31.97
N LYS A 19 30.50 9.34 32.47
CA LYS A 19 29.59 8.50 31.68
C LYS A 19 29.23 9.33 30.46
N LYS A 20 29.86 9.02 29.32
CA LYS A 20 29.44 9.50 28.01
C LYS A 20 27.98 9.12 27.90
N ARG A 21 27.09 10.08 28.14
CA ARG A 21 25.69 9.96 27.82
C ARG A 21 25.69 9.84 26.31
N THR A 22 25.62 8.61 25.82
CA THR A 22 25.51 8.33 24.40
C THR A 22 24.33 9.14 23.94
N GLU A 23 24.60 10.21 23.19
CA GLU A 23 23.55 11.04 22.62
C GLU A 23 22.70 10.13 21.76
N GLU A 24 21.50 9.81 22.26
CA GLU A 24 20.49 9.05 21.53
C GLU A 24 20.00 9.93 20.39
N GLY A 25 20.69 9.82 19.25
CA GLY A 25 20.26 10.43 18.00
C GLY A 25 18.84 9.99 17.60
N PRO A 26 18.18 10.75 16.70
CA PRO A 26 16.80 10.53 16.31
C PRO A 26 16.57 9.06 15.92
N GLY A 27 15.65 8.42 16.66
CA GLY A 27 15.45 6.99 16.80
C GLY A 27 15.98 6.07 15.70
N LYS A 28 16.90 5.16 16.06
CA LYS A 28 17.30 4.00 15.25
C LYS A 28 16.08 3.34 14.58
N ARG A 29 16.11 3.28 13.25
CA ARG A 29 15.16 2.53 12.39
C ARG A 29 15.04 1.10 12.89
N LEU A 30 13.82 0.56 12.89
CA LEU A 30 13.56 -0.83 13.25
C LEU A 30 13.86 -1.72 12.05
N ILE A 31 15.06 -2.31 12.03
CA ILE A 31 15.54 -3.19 10.95
C ILE A 31 14.54 -4.33 10.66
N GLY A 32 13.87 -4.87 11.69
CA GLY A 32 12.85 -5.91 11.51
C GLY A 32 11.67 -5.49 10.62
N ILE A 33 11.27 -4.20 10.64
CA ILE A 33 10.19 -3.70 9.77
C ILE A 33 10.64 -3.72 8.31
N ASP A 34 11.86 -3.23 8.05
CA ASP A 34 12.39 -3.20 6.69
C ASP A 34 12.67 -4.64 6.21
N ALA A 35 13.18 -5.53 7.06
CA ALA A 35 13.36 -6.95 6.73
C ALA A 35 12.04 -7.65 6.38
N ALA A 36 10.97 -7.44 7.15
CA ALA A 36 9.65 -7.97 6.80
C ALA A 36 9.17 -7.43 5.44
N ARG A 37 9.48 -6.16 5.11
CA ARG A 37 9.15 -5.58 3.81
C ARG A 37 9.97 -6.19 2.67
N GLY A 38 11.23 -6.53 2.94
CA GLY A 38 12.07 -7.28 2.01
C GLY A 38 11.51 -8.67 1.73
N LEU A 39 11.02 -9.39 2.75
CA LEU A 39 10.38 -10.69 2.55
C LEU A 39 9.12 -10.57 1.68
N ALA A 40 8.27 -9.57 1.96
CA ALA A 40 7.08 -9.33 1.15
C ALA A 40 7.42 -9.07 -0.33
N LEU A 41 8.50 -8.33 -0.61
CA LEU A 41 8.99 -8.12 -1.96
C LEU A 41 9.44 -9.43 -2.62
N ILE A 42 10.21 -10.26 -1.92
CA ILE A 42 10.64 -11.57 -2.45
C ILE A 42 9.43 -12.44 -2.76
N GLY A 43 8.43 -12.48 -1.88
CA GLY A 43 7.19 -13.22 -2.10
C GLY A 43 6.40 -12.74 -3.32
N LEU A 44 6.31 -11.41 -3.52
CA LEU A 44 5.73 -10.85 -4.75
C LEU A 44 6.53 -11.23 -6.00
N MET A 45 7.87 -11.23 -5.94
CA MET A 45 8.69 -11.65 -7.08
C MET A 45 8.50 -13.14 -7.38
N ALA A 46 8.37 -13.96 -6.34
CA ALA A 46 8.16 -15.39 -6.46
C ALA A 46 6.82 -15.71 -7.12
N ILE A 47 5.74 -15.05 -6.72
CA ILE A 47 4.40 -15.30 -7.27
C ILE A 47 4.22 -14.85 -8.72
N HIS A 48 5.03 -13.87 -9.18
CA HIS A 48 4.98 -13.40 -10.56
C HIS A 48 5.88 -14.20 -11.51
N ILE A 49 6.80 -15.03 -11.00
CA ILE A 49 7.76 -15.75 -11.84
C ILE A 49 7.59 -17.26 -11.73
N LEU A 50 7.41 -17.78 -10.51
CA LEU A 50 7.35 -19.22 -10.28
C LEU A 50 5.93 -19.74 -10.51
N ALA A 51 5.83 -20.98 -11.00
CA ALA A 51 4.57 -21.64 -11.26
C ALA A 51 3.67 -21.73 -10.02
N SER A 52 2.37 -21.53 -10.22
CA SER A 52 1.34 -21.66 -9.18
C SER A 52 1.01 -23.12 -8.87
N TYR A 53 1.16 -24.02 -9.85
CA TYR A 53 0.87 -25.45 -9.73
C TYR A 53 2.03 -26.33 -10.23
N GLN A 54 2.03 -27.59 -9.80
CA GLN A 54 2.92 -28.63 -10.31
C GLN A 54 2.29 -29.27 -11.56
N GLU A 55 2.99 -29.28 -12.69
CA GLU A 55 2.45 -29.82 -13.96
C GLU A 55 2.03 -31.30 -13.85
N GLU A 56 2.76 -32.10 -13.08
CA GLU A 56 2.50 -33.55 -12.95
C GLU A 56 1.25 -33.88 -12.11
N THR A 57 0.94 -33.06 -11.10
CA THR A 57 -0.09 -33.38 -10.09
C THR A 57 -1.27 -32.40 -10.09
N GLY A 58 -1.12 -31.21 -10.68
CA GLY A 58 -2.10 -30.13 -10.59
C GLY A 58 -2.17 -29.47 -9.21
N GLU A 59 -1.37 -29.92 -8.25
CA GLU A 59 -1.37 -29.43 -6.87
C GLU A 59 -0.64 -28.07 -6.76
N PRO A 60 -1.08 -27.19 -5.84
CA PRO A 60 -0.47 -25.88 -5.67
C PRO A 60 0.97 -26.01 -5.18
N THR A 61 1.87 -25.21 -5.76
CA THR A 61 3.28 -25.19 -5.33
C THR A 61 3.42 -24.64 -3.91
N LEU A 62 4.52 -24.98 -3.24
CA LEU A 62 4.85 -24.40 -1.94
C LEU A 62 4.92 -22.86 -2.01
N THR A 63 5.42 -22.32 -3.13
CA THR A 63 5.46 -20.88 -3.38
C THR A 63 4.05 -20.29 -3.37
N TRP A 64 3.11 -20.92 -4.08
CA TRP A 64 1.72 -20.48 -4.10
C TRP A 64 1.11 -20.47 -2.69
N GLN A 65 1.25 -21.58 -1.96
CA GLN A 65 0.69 -21.75 -0.63
C GLN A 65 1.25 -20.75 0.40
N LEU A 66 2.52 -20.36 0.28
CA LEU A 66 3.18 -19.46 1.24
C LEU A 66 3.04 -17.98 0.93
N PHE A 67 2.91 -17.60 -0.34
CA PHE A 67 3.06 -16.21 -0.77
C PHE A 67 1.85 -15.62 -1.49
N SER A 68 0.97 -16.45 -2.07
CA SER A 68 -0.23 -15.99 -2.77
C SER A 68 -1.15 -15.24 -1.80
N GLY A 69 -1.55 -14.02 -2.13
CA GLY A 69 -2.30 -13.11 -1.24
C GLY A 69 -1.50 -12.55 -0.04
N ASP A 70 -0.77 -13.39 0.68
CA ASP A 70 -0.09 -13.06 1.94
C ASP A 70 1.03 -12.03 1.78
N SER A 71 1.78 -12.11 0.68
CA SER A 71 2.85 -11.14 0.39
C SER A 71 2.29 -9.73 0.20
N ALA A 72 1.16 -9.61 -0.50
CA ALA A 72 0.47 -8.33 -0.71
C ALA A 72 -0.13 -7.80 0.61
N ALA A 73 -0.74 -8.67 1.42
CA ALA A 73 -1.26 -8.32 2.74
C ALA A 73 -0.14 -7.81 3.67
N LEU A 74 1.01 -8.48 3.72
CA LEU A 74 2.18 -8.04 4.49
C LEU A 74 2.70 -6.69 3.99
N PHE A 75 2.77 -6.50 2.68
CA PHE A 75 3.19 -5.22 2.10
C PHE A 75 2.22 -4.09 2.49
N ALA A 76 0.91 -4.33 2.45
CA ALA A 76 -0.13 -3.36 2.82
C ALA A 76 -0.08 -3.03 4.32
N LEU A 77 0.06 -4.03 5.18
CA LEU A 77 0.25 -3.87 6.61
C LEU A 77 1.47 -2.98 6.92
N LEU A 78 2.62 -3.27 6.29
CA LEU A 78 3.86 -2.53 6.50
C LEU A 78 3.82 -1.10 5.95
N ALA A 79 3.01 -0.86 4.91
CA ALA A 79 2.78 0.48 4.40
C ALA A 79 1.97 1.32 5.39
N GLY A 80 0.87 0.77 5.92
CA GLY A 80 0.09 1.37 7.01
C GLY A 80 0.96 1.67 8.23
N LEU A 81 1.80 0.70 8.64
CA LEU A 81 2.76 0.89 9.71
C LEU A 81 3.71 2.07 9.44
N GLY A 82 4.23 2.17 8.22
CA GLY A 82 5.04 3.31 7.77
C GLY A 82 4.30 4.65 7.83
N LEU A 83 3.01 4.68 7.49
CA LEU A 83 2.18 5.89 7.59
C LEU A 83 2.05 6.36 9.04
N ALA A 84 1.78 5.46 9.98
CA ALA A 84 1.70 5.79 11.39
C ALA A 84 3.03 6.33 11.94
N LEU A 85 4.15 5.67 11.63
CA LEU A 85 5.48 6.13 12.04
C LEU A 85 5.82 7.52 11.47
N SER A 86 5.50 7.77 10.20
CA SER A 86 5.75 9.07 9.55
C SER A 86 4.82 10.20 10.01
N SER A 87 3.73 9.87 10.70
CA SER A 87 2.70 10.79 11.20
C SER A 87 2.69 10.92 12.74
N GLY A 88 3.78 10.53 13.41
CA GLY A 88 3.99 10.77 14.85
C GLY A 88 4.12 9.49 15.69
N GLY A 89 4.03 8.31 15.08
CA GLY A 89 4.14 7.03 15.79
C GLY A 89 3.11 6.95 16.92
N ARG A 90 3.54 6.73 18.16
CA ARG A 90 2.64 6.61 19.33
C ARG A 90 1.80 7.84 19.62
N ILE A 91 2.30 9.03 19.28
CA ILE A 91 1.64 10.30 19.56
C ILE A 91 1.41 10.99 18.21
N PRO A 92 0.22 10.81 17.59
CA PRO A 92 -0.07 11.41 16.30
C PRO A 92 0.17 12.92 16.32
N HIS A 93 0.81 13.44 15.28
CA HIS A 93 1.00 14.88 15.13
C HIS A 93 -0.35 15.62 15.15
N ARG A 94 -0.36 16.90 15.55
CA ARG A 94 -1.57 17.74 15.58
C ARG A 94 -1.36 19.06 14.82
N GLY A 95 -2.46 19.78 14.56
CA GLY A 95 -2.44 21.10 13.93
C GLY A 95 -1.73 21.13 12.57
N ARG A 96 -0.84 22.10 12.37
CA ARG A 96 -0.11 22.29 11.10
C ARG A 96 0.75 21.09 10.71
N GLN A 97 1.36 20.40 11.68
CA GLN A 97 2.17 19.21 11.40
C GLN A 97 1.31 18.05 10.85
N MET A 98 0.08 17.86 11.37
CA MET A 98 -0.86 16.88 10.81
C MET A 98 -1.28 17.26 9.39
N THR A 99 -1.57 18.55 9.15
CA THR A 99 -1.89 19.06 7.81
C THR A 99 -0.75 18.78 6.82
N ALA A 100 0.50 19.03 7.23
CA ALA A 100 1.68 18.71 6.44
C ALA A 100 1.78 17.19 6.16
N ASN A 101 1.47 16.33 7.12
CA ASN A 101 1.46 14.87 6.90
C ASN A 101 0.40 14.46 5.87
N ARG A 102 -0.80 15.03 5.94
CA ARG A 102 -1.89 14.76 4.97
C ARG A 102 -1.50 15.20 3.56
N VAL A 103 -1.01 16.43 3.39
CA VAL A 103 -0.54 16.94 2.08
C VAL A 103 0.61 16.08 1.55
N GLY A 104 1.58 15.74 2.40
CA GLY A 104 2.66 14.85 2.01
C GLY A 104 2.18 13.46 1.60
N LEU A 105 1.10 12.95 2.19
CA LEU A 105 0.50 11.68 1.80
C LEU A 105 -0.20 11.76 0.44
N VAL A 106 -0.90 12.86 0.15
CA VAL A 106 -1.47 13.13 -1.19
C VAL A 106 -0.38 13.16 -2.25
N VAL A 107 0.71 13.91 -2.01
CA VAL A 107 1.85 13.97 -2.95
C VAL A 107 2.45 12.59 -3.18
N ARG A 108 2.60 11.78 -2.12
CA ARG A 108 3.09 10.41 -2.23
C ARG A 108 2.14 9.54 -3.07
N ALA A 109 0.84 9.64 -2.84
CA ALA A 109 -0.17 8.90 -3.61
C ALA A 109 -0.11 9.25 -5.10
N VAL A 110 -0.08 10.55 -5.43
CA VAL A 110 -0.01 11.02 -6.82
C VAL A 110 1.26 10.52 -7.52
N LEU A 111 2.42 10.63 -6.88
CA LEU A 111 3.67 10.16 -7.49
C LEU A 111 3.68 8.64 -7.72
N ILE A 112 3.11 7.87 -6.79
CA ILE A 112 2.97 6.43 -6.95
C ILE A 112 1.99 6.09 -8.07
N ALA A 113 0.87 6.82 -8.18
CA ALA A 113 -0.07 6.66 -9.29
C ALA A 113 0.62 6.94 -10.64
N VAL A 114 1.40 8.01 -10.75
CA VAL A 114 2.16 8.31 -11.98
C VAL A 114 3.11 7.16 -12.34
N VAL A 115 3.90 6.66 -11.37
CA VAL A 115 4.78 5.51 -11.61
C VAL A 115 3.99 4.27 -12.02
N ALA A 116 2.85 4.00 -11.37
CA ALA A 116 1.99 2.87 -11.69
C ALA A 116 1.45 2.93 -13.11
N LEU A 117 0.91 4.08 -13.53
CA LEU A 117 0.35 4.28 -14.87
C LEU A 117 1.42 4.21 -15.96
N LEU A 118 2.64 4.71 -15.68
CA LEU A 118 3.78 4.60 -16.60
C LEU A 118 4.20 3.13 -16.79
N ILE A 119 4.33 2.37 -15.71
CA ILE A 119 4.64 0.94 -15.80
C ILE A 119 3.52 0.19 -16.52
N ALA A 120 2.25 0.49 -16.20
CA ALA A 120 1.10 -0.14 -16.86
C ALA A 120 1.10 0.11 -18.38
N SER A 121 1.52 1.29 -18.84
CA SER A 121 1.63 1.59 -20.28
C SER A 121 2.72 0.81 -21.03
N LEU A 122 3.66 0.20 -20.30
CA LEU A 122 4.73 -0.62 -20.86
C LEU A 122 4.46 -2.12 -20.72
N MET A 123 3.44 -2.50 -19.94
CA MET A 123 3.04 -3.89 -19.78
C MET A 123 2.18 -4.35 -20.97
N PRO A 124 2.22 -5.64 -21.32
CA PRO A 124 1.26 -6.23 -22.24
C PRO A 124 -0.19 -5.92 -21.80
N PRO A 125 -1.06 -5.46 -22.70
CA PRO A 125 -2.42 -5.08 -22.36
C PRO A 125 -3.33 -6.28 -22.09
N VAL A 126 -3.00 -7.43 -22.71
CA VAL A 126 -3.67 -8.72 -22.56
C VAL A 126 -2.71 -9.64 -21.80
N ASP A 127 -3.22 -10.31 -20.77
CA ASP A 127 -2.49 -11.26 -19.92
C ASP A 127 -1.12 -10.78 -19.42
N PRO A 128 -1.05 -9.65 -18.71
CA PRO A 128 0.21 -9.16 -18.19
C PRO A 128 0.80 -10.14 -17.18
N PRO A 129 2.14 -10.31 -17.17
CA PRO A 129 2.83 -11.27 -16.29
C PRO A 129 2.72 -10.93 -14.79
N ALA A 130 2.22 -9.74 -14.47
CA ALA A 130 1.97 -9.31 -13.10
C ALA A 130 0.84 -8.29 -13.03
N TYR A 131 -0.03 -8.44 -12.02
CA TYR A 131 -1.04 -7.45 -11.67
C TYR A 131 -0.43 -6.42 -10.71
N SER A 132 -0.41 -5.17 -11.14
CA SER A 132 0.31 -4.10 -10.45
C SER A 132 -0.50 -3.55 -9.27
N ILE A 133 0.00 -3.78 -8.06
CA ILE A 133 -0.61 -3.22 -6.84
C ILE A 133 -0.37 -1.70 -6.68
N LEU A 134 0.54 -1.10 -7.47
CA LEU A 134 0.97 0.30 -7.25
C LEU A 134 -0.15 1.33 -7.40
N ILE A 135 -1.04 1.17 -8.40
CA ILE A 135 -2.15 2.10 -8.60
C ILE A 135 -3.13 2.04 -7.42
N TYR A 136 -3.37 0.84 -6.88
CA TYR A 136 -4.18 0.63 -5.69
C TYR A 136 -3.54 1.28 -4.46
N TYR A 137 -2.21 1.22 -4.31
CA TYR A 137 -1.49 1.92 -3.24
C TYR A 137 -1.72 3.43 -3.20
N ALA A 138 -1.85 4.06 -4.37
CA ALA A 138 -2.19 5.47 -4.43
C ALA A 138 -3.56 5.70 -3.77
N VAL A 139 -4.55 4.88 -4.08
CA VAL A 139 -5.90 4.95 -3.49
C VAL A 139 -5.87 4.63 -1.99
N PHE A 140 -5.14 3.61 -1.56
CA PHE A 140 -4.97 3.25 -0.13
C PHE A 140 -4.45 4.45 0.67
N PHE A 141 -3.47 5.16 0.12
CA PHE A 141 -2.88 6.33 0.76
C PHE A 141 -3.85 7.51 0.84
N LEU A 142 -4.67 7.73 -0.18
CA LEU A 142 -5.73 8.74 -0.12
C LEU A 142 -6.79 8.38 0.93
N LEU A 143 -7.26 7.13 0.95
CA LEU A 143 -8.26 6.66 1.92
C LEU A 143 -7.73 6.62 3.36
N ALA A 144 -6.42 6.48 3.57
CA ALA A 144 -5.81 6.49 4.90
C ALA A 144 -5.77 7.88 5.56
N ILE A 145 -5.87 8.98 4.78
CA ILE A 145 -5.78 10.37 5.25
C ILE A 145 -6.70 10.68 6.45
N PRO A 146 -8.02 10.37 6.41
CA PRO A 146 -8.92 10.64 7.53
C PRO A 146 -8.50 9.89 8.81
N PHE A 147 -7.88 8.72 8.70
CA PHE A 147 -7.53 7.89 9.85
C PHE A 147 -6.20 8.25 10.52
N LEU A 148 -5.38 9.12 9.92
CA LEU A 148 -4.04 9.46 10.42
C LEU A 148 -4.01 10.00 11.86
N HIS A 149 -5.08 10.64 12.32
CA HIS A 149 -5.14 11.25 13.64
C HIS A 149 -5.62 10.29 14.75
N LEU A 150 -6.08 9.09 14.38
CA LEU A 150 -6.70 8.14 15.29
C LEU A 150 -5.65 7.38 16.12
N GLY A 151 -6.09 7.00 17.33
CA GLY A 151 -5.33 6.11 18.21
C GLY A 151 -5.48 4.62 17.84
N PRO A 152 -4.70 3.73 18.46
CA PRO A 152 -4.63 2.31 18.09
C PRO A 152 -5.98 1.60 18.17
N LYS A 153 -6.77 1.83 19.23
CA LYS A 153 -8.07 1.17 19.41
C LYS A 153 -9.04 1.48 18.27
N ALA A 154 -9.20 2.77 17.94
CA ALA A 154 -10.08 3.20 16.85
C ALA A 154 -9.61 2.64 15.50
N LEU A 155 -8.29 2.59 15.26
CA LEU A 155 -7.72 2.01 14.04
C LEU A 155 -7.98 0.50 13.92
N PHE A 156 -7.86 -0.26 15.01
CA PHE A 156 -8.21 -1.70 15.00
C PHE A 156 -9.71 -1.91 14.77
N ILE A 157 -10.57 -1.10 15.38
CA ILE A 157 -12.03 -1.16 15.14
C ILE A 157 -12.32 -0.87 13.67
N CYS A 158 -11.75 0.19 13.10
CA CYS A 158 -11.95 0.51 11.69
C CYS A 158 -11.42 -0.61 10.78
N ALA A 159 -10.24 -1.18 11.09
CA ALA A 159 -9.72 -2.33 10.36
C ALA A 159 -10.69 -3.51 10.36
N ALA A 160 -11.25 -3.86 11.53
CA ALA A 160 -12.25 -4.92 11.64
C ALA A 160 -13.53 -4.60 10.85
N VAL A 161 -13.99 -3.34 10.87
CA VAL A 161 -15.14 -2.89 10.07
C VAL A 161 -14.86 -3.07 8.57
N PHE A 162 -13.72 -2.62 8.06
CA PHE A 162 -13.37 -2.82 6.65
C PHE A 162 -13.22 -4.31 6.30
N GLY A 163 -12.66 -5.13 7.19
CA GLY A 163 -12.45 -6.56 6.97
C GLY A 163 -13.74 -7.38 6.94
N ILE A 164 -14.85 -6.84 7.45
CA ILE A 164 -16.16 -7.52 7.45
C ILE A 164 -17.10 -6.88 6.43
N VAL A 165 -17.20 -5.55 6.40
CA VAL A 165 -18.16 -4.84 5.55
C VAL A 165 -17.74 -4.86 4.10
N SER A 166 -16.45 -4.64 3.79
CA SER A 166 -16.01 -4.56 2.39
C SER A 166 -16.21 -5.87 1.62
N PRO A 167 -15.93 -7.06 2.17
CA PRO A 167 -16.21 -8.31 1.47
C PRO A 167 -17.70 -8.53 1.19
N ILE A 168 -18.58 -8.11 2.11
CA ILE A 168 -20.03 -8.15 1.89
C ILE A 168 -20.40 -7.24 0.71
N LEU A 169 -19.81 -6.04 0.63
CA LEU A 169 -20.02 -5.13 -0.50
C LEU A 169 -19.52 -5.75 -1.82
N ILE A 170 -18.36 -6.41 -1.80
CA ILE A 170 -17.79 -7.10 -2.98
C ILE A 170 -18.71 -8.21 -3.48
N GLN A 171 -19.41 -8.91 -2.60
CA GLN A 171 -20.35 -9.95 -3.03
C GLN A 171 -21.68 -9.37 -3.53
N GLN A 172 -22.16 -8.27 -2.94
CA GLN A 172 -23.53 -7.79 -3.17
C GLN A 172 -23.64 -6.73 -4.28
N LEU A 173 -22.58 -5.95 -4.51
CA LEU A 173 -22.61 -4.84 -5.48
C LEU A 173 -22.25 -5.18 -6.94
N PRO A 174 -21.61 -6.30 -7.34
CA PRO A 174 -21.26 -6.55 -8.74
C PRO A 174 -22.40 -6.33 -9.75
N PRO A 175 -23.66 -6.72 -9.50
CA PRO A 175 -24.75 -6.54 -10.47
C PRO A 175 -25.09 -5.08 -10.82
N VAL A 176 -24.65 -4.12 -10.02
CA VAL A 176 -24.97 -2.69 -10.19
C VAL A 176 -23.72 -1.83 -10.42
N LEU A 177 -22.54 -2.45 -10.42
CA LEU A 177 -21.28 -1.77 -10.68
C LEU A 177 -20.94 -1.85 -12.18
N PRO A 178 -20.20 -0.88 -12.71
CA PRO A 178 -19.68 -0.97 -14.07
C PRO A 178 -18.78 -2.19 -14.24
N ASP A 179 -18.67 -2.63 -15.49
CA ASP A 179 -17.81 -3.74 -15.88
C ASP A 179 -16.34 -3.43 -15.59
N TRP A 180 -15.59 -4.51 -15.42
CA TRP A 180 -14.15 -4.44 -15.23
C TRP A 180 -13.46 -4.00 -16.53
N VAL A 181 -12.38 -3.21 -16.41
CA VAL A 181 -11.74 -2.56 -17.58
C VAL A 181 -10.44 -3.25 -18.00
N SER A 182 -9.50 -3.45 -17.07
CA SER A 182 -8.15 -3.96 -17.40
C SER A 182 -7.39 -4.43 -16.15
N TYR A 183 -6.53 -5.43 -16.29
CA TYR A 183 -5.69 -5.94 -15.18
C TYR A 183 -4.76 -4.85 -14.65
N ASN A 184 -4.22 -4.04 -15.55
CA ASN A 184 -3.31 -2.94 -15.25
C ASN A 184 -3.83 -1.64 -15.91
N PRO A 185 -4.70 -0.86 -15.22
CA PRO A 185 -5.22 0.39 -15.75
C PRO A 185 -4.12 1.36 -16.20
N THR A 186 -4.25 1.88 -17.42
CA THR A 186 -3.35 2.90 -17.99
C THR A 186 -3.97 4.29 -17.86
N LEU A 187 -3.21 5.33 -18.22
CA LEU A 187 -3.75 6.69 -18.24
C LEU A 187 -4.94 6.83 -19.21
N GLU A 188 -4.92 6.11 -20.32
CA GLU A 188 -6.02 6.09 -21.27
C GLU A 188 -7.30 5.54 -20.63
N HIS A 189 -7.23 4.39 -19.94
CA HIS A 189 -8.37 3.81 -19.23
C HIS A 189 -8.95 4.77 -18.18
N VAL A 190 -8.08 5.43 -17.39
CA VAL A 190 -8.50 6.39 -16.36
C VAL A 190 -9.26 7.59 -16.97
N LEU A 191 -8.86 8.05 -18.15
CA LEU A 191 -9.48 9.18 -18.83
C LEU A 191 -10.75 8.79 -19.60
N ALA A 192 -10.74 7.61 -20.20
CA ALA A 192 -11.85 7.09 -21.01
C ALA A 192 -13.02 6.63 -20.13
N ASP A 193 -12.73 5.91 -19.03
CA ASP A 193 -13.75 5.37 -18.13
C ASP A 193 -13.40 5.55 -16.65
N PRO A 194 -13.46 6.80 -16.13
CA PRO A 194 -13.09 7.09 -14.76
C PRO A 194 -13.99 6.41 -13.72
N VAL A 195 -15.24 6.10 -14.06
CA VAL A 195 -16.20 5.51 -13.11
C VAL A 195 -15.93 4.02 -12.96
N SER A 196 -15.72 3.29 -14.05
CA SER A 196 -15.36 1.88 -13.99
C SER A 196 -14.00 1.67 -13.33
N ILE A 197 -13.01 2.53 -13.62
CA ILE A 197 -11.73 2.51 -12.91
C ILE A 197 -11.89 2.80 -11.41
N ALA A 198 -12.73 3.76 -11.02
CA ALA A 198 -12.98 4.00 -9.60
C ALA A 198 -13.64 2.79 -8.92
N SER A 199 -14.63 2.16 -9.57
CA SER A 199 -15.28 0.92 -9.10
C SER A 199 -14.26 -0.21 -8.92
N GLN A 200 -13.41 -0.43 -9.92
CA GLN A 200 -12.36 -1.42 -9.92
C GLN A 200 -11.34 -1.18 -8.80
N LEU A 201 -10.83 0.04 -8.66
CA LEU A 201 -9.83 0.35 -7.64
C LEU A 201 -10.40 0.26 -6.22
N LEU A 202 -11.71 0.45 -6.03
CA LEU A 202 -12.34 0.42 -4.71
C LEU A 202 -12.86 -0.97 -4.31
N LEU A 203 -13.44 -1.72 -5.24
CA LEU A 203 -14.26 -2.91 -4.96
C LEU A 203 -13.94 -4.12 -5.84
N THR A 204 -13.87 -3.97 -7.17
CA THR A 204 -13.91 -5.14 -8.09
C THR A 204 -12.57 -5.53 -8.70
N GLY A 205 -11.51 -4.77 -8.46
CA GLY A 205 -10.16 -5.07 -8.96
C GLY A 205 -9.41 -6.10 -8.12
N THR A 206 -8.20 -6.45 -8.57
CA THR A 206 -7.32 -7.47 -7.95
C THR A 206 -6.95 -7.15 -6.49
N TYR A 207 -6.76 -5.86 -6.18
CA TYR A 207 -6.35 -5.39 -4.86
C TYR A 207 -7.27 -4.27 -4.35
N PRO A 208 -8.58 -4.53 -4.22
CA PRO A 208 -9.56 -3.46 -4.05
C PRO A 208 -9.32 -2.70 -2.75
N ALA A 209 -9.42 -1.38 -2.82
CA ALA A 209 -8.96 -0.52 -1.74
C ALA A 209 -9.73 -0.69 -0.44
N LEU A 210 -11.04 -0.93 -0.51
CA LEU A 210 -11.86 -1.07 0.69
C LEU A 210 -11.44 -2.26 1.56
N PRO A 211 -11.36 -3.51 1.08
CA PRO A 211 -10.84 -4.60 1.91
C PRO A 211 -9.37 -4.39 2.30
N TYR A 212 -8.53 -3.82 1.42
CA TYR A 212 -7.12 -3.55 1.73
C TYR A 212 -6.92 -2.49 2.83
N MET A 213 -7.91 -1.61 3.07
CA MET A 213 -7.89 -0.74 4.23
C MET A 213 -7.81 -1.54 5.55
N THR A 214 -8.26 -2.79 5.60
CA THR A 214 -8.06 -3.68 6.77
C THR A 214 -6.59 -3.77 7.15
N TYR A 215 -5.72 -4.10 6.19
CA TYR A 215 -4.28 -4.21 6.42
C TYR A 215 -3.64 -2.85 6.71
N ILE A 216 -4.01 -1.81 5.95
CA ILE A 216 -3.46 -0.46 6.11
C ILE A 216 -3.77 0.11 7.50
N LEU A 217 -5.02 -0.03 7.96
CA LEU A 217 -5.48 0.47 9.26
C LEU A 217 -4.91 -0.37 10.41
N ALA A 218 -4.85 -1.71 10.27
CA ALA A 218 -4.19 -2.58 11.24
C ALA A 218 -2.70 -2.21 11.39
N GLY A 219 -2.01 -2.00 10.26
CA GLY A 219 -0.62 -1.56 10.23
C GLY A 219 -0.43 -0.21 10.92
N MET A 220 -1.31 0.76 10.65
CA MET A 220 -1.29 2.05 11.34
C MET A 220 -1.52 1.88 12.85
N ALA A 221 -2.44 1.00 13.27
CA ALA A 221 -2.70 0.72 14.67
C ALA A 221 -1.43 0.21 15.37
N LEU A 222 -0.71 -0.74 14.76
CA LEU A 222 0.57 -1.25 15.25
C LEU A 222 1.63 -0.16 15.35
N GLY A 223 1.66 0.78 14.40
CA GLY A 223 2.57 1.93 14.44
C GLY A 223 2.29 2.91 15.56
N ARG A 224 1.11 2.83 16.20
CA ARG A 224 0.79 3.56 17.43
C ARG A 224 1.25 2.82 18.71
N LEU A 225 1.71 1.57 18.62
CA LEU A 225 2.15 0.77 19.76
C LEU A 225 3.66 0.92 20.06
N ASN A 226 4.10 0.31 21.16
CA ASN A 226 5.52 0.21 21.51
C ASN A 226 6.20 -0.98 20.83
N LEU A 227 6.52 -0.84 19.54
CA LEU A 227 7.20 -1.90 18.77
C LEU A 227 8.64 -2.23 19.21
N ARG A 228 9.21 -1.50 20.18
CA ARG A 228 10.50 -1.85 20.80
C ARG A 228 10.33 -2.77 22.01
N SER A 229 9.11 -2.94 22.51
CA SER A 229 8.81 -3.82 23.63
C SER A 229 8.71 -5.26 23.14
N ILE A 230 9.56 -6.15 23.66
CA ILE A 230 9.52 -7.59 23.35
C ILE A 230 8.12 -8.19 23.62
N PRO A 231 7.45 -7.89 24.76
CA PRO A 231 6.07 -8.32 24.96
C PRO A 231 5.11 -7.92 23.83
N VAL A 232 5.23 -6.70 23.29
CA VAL A 232 4.40 -6.26 22.16
C VAL A 232 4.74 -7.04 20.89
N GLN A 233 6.02 -7.26 20.61
CA GLN A 233 6.47 -8.03 19.44
C GLN A 233 5.98 -9.48 19.51
N ALA A 234 6.08 -10.12 20.68
CA ALA A 234 5.59 -11.47 20.93
C ALA A 234 4.06 -11.54 20.85
N ALA A 235 3.35 -10.53 21.37
CA ALA A 235 1.89 -10.44 21.25
C ALA A 235 1.45 -10.29 19.79
N ILE A 236 2.16 -9.51 18.97
CA ILE A 236 1.90 -9.40 17.53
C ILE A 236 2.08 -10.76 16.84
N ALA A 237 3.19 -11.46 17.11
CA ALA A 237 3.44 -12.78 16.54
C ALA A 237 2.38 -13.80 16.98
N GLY A 238 2.09 -13.87 18.27
CA GLY A 238 1.10 -14.81 18.82
C GLY A 238 -0.32 -14.54 18.35
N ALA A 239 -0.75 -13.27 18.31
CA ALA A 239 -2.04 -12.88 17.77
C ALA A 239 -2.14 -13.17 16.26
N GLY A 240 -1.05 -12.96 15.51
CA GLY A 240 -0.98 -13.29 14.09
C GLY A 240 -1.16 -14.79 13.83
N ALA A 241 -0.40 -15.63 14.54
CA ALA A 241 -0.52 -17.08 14.45
C ALA A 241 -1.93 -17.56 14.83
N ALA A 242 -2.48 -17.06 15.94
CA ALA A 242 -3.84 -17.41 16.37
C ALA A 242 -4.89 -17.00 15.32
N LEU A 243 -4.79 -15.79 14.77
CA LEU A 243 -5.74 -15.30 13.77
C LEU A 243 -5.68 -16.13 12.47
N ALA A 244 -4.48 -16.46 12.00
CA ALA A 244 -4.29 -17.30 10.81
C ALA A 244 -4.90 -18.70 10.99
N ILE A 245 -4.55 -19.37 12.09
CA ILE A 245 -5.04 -20.73 12.38
C ILE A 245 -6.56 -20.74 12.57
N LEU A 246 -7.10 -19.79 13.34
CA LEU A 246 -8.53 -19.74 13.62
C LEU A 246 -9.36 -19.40 12.38
N ALA A 247 -8.87 -18.52 11.51
CA ALA A 247 -9.54 -18.20 10.25
C ALA A 247 -9.59 -19.41 9.31
N SER A 248 -8.46 -20.09 9.11
CA SER A 248 -8.38 -21.30 8.29
C SER A 248 -9.22 -22.44 8.86
N LEU A 249 -9.19 -22.64 10.19
CA LEU A 249 -10.02 -23.65 10.85
C LEU A 249 -11.51 -23.32 10.73
N ALA A 250 -11.90 -22.06 10.91
CA ALA A 250 -13.29 -21.64 10.75
C ALA A 250 -13.79 -21.86 9.32
N SER A 251 -12.98 -21.50 8.32
CA SER A 251 -13.26 -21.76 6.89
C SER A 251 -13.44 -23.24 6.62
N TYR A 252 -12.50 -24.07 7.08
CA TYR A 252 -12.57 -25.53 6.94
C TYR A 252 -13.85 -26.11 7.56
N VAL A 253 -14.19 -25.70 8.79
CA VAL A 253 -15.42 -26.16 9.46
C VAL A 253 -16.66 -25.71 8.70
N LEU A 254 -16.72 -24.44 8.28
CA LEU A 254 -17.86 -23.90 7.54
C LEU A 254 -18.07 -24.60 6.20
N LEU A 255 -17.01 -24.84 5.44
CA LEU A 255 -17.08 -25.50 4.14
C LEU A 255 -17.39 -26.99 4.28
N TYR A 256 -16.66 -27.73 5.10
CA TYR A 256 -16.70 -29.20 5.07
C TYR A 256 -17.54 -29.85 6.18
N ALA A 257 -17.75 -29.18 7.32
CA ALA A 257 -18.54 -29.74 8.42
C ALA A 257 -19.97 -29.18 8.49
N VAL A 258 -20.16 -27.91 8.11
CA VAL A 258 -21.48 -27.25 8.12
C VAL A 258 -22.19 -27.37 6.75
N GLY A 259 -21.49 -27.84 5.71
CA GLY A 259 -22.05 -28.10 4.39
C GLY A 259 -21.92 -26.93 3.40
N GLY A 260 -21.04 -25.95 3.67
CA GLY A 260 -20.79 -24.84 2.75
C GLY A 260 -20.27 -25.29 1.38
N TYR A 261 -19.45 -26.34 1.33
CA TYR A 261 -18.95 -26.93 0.09
C TYR A 261 -20.10 -27.46 -0.79
N GLU A 262 -20.97 -28.29 -0.22
CA GLU A 262 -22.15 -28.82 -0.92
C GLU A 262 -23.09 -27.71 -1.39
N ALA A 263 -23.25 -26.66 -0.57
CA ALA A 263 -24.06 -25.51 -0.94
C ALA A 263 -23.47 -24.68 -2.09
N LEU A 264 -22.14 -24.61 -2.20
CA LEU A 264 -21.46 -23.99 -3.34
C LEU A 264 -21.59 -24.88 -4.59
N LEU A 265 -21.39 -26.19 -4.45
CA LEU A 265 -21.50 -27.17 -5.53
C LEU A 265 -22.92 -27.27 -6.10
N ALA A 266 -23.94 -26.99 -5.29
CA ALA A 266 -25.34 -26.92 -5.73
C ALA A 266 -25.63 -25.72 -6.65
N THR A 267 -24.67 -24.81 -6.87
CA THR A 267 -24.82 -23.70 -7.82
C THR A 267 -24.95 -24.24 -9.24
N PRO A 268 -25.94 -23.78 -10.04
CA PRO A 268 -26.10 -24.25 -11.42
C PRO A 268 -24.82 -24.07 -12.25
N GLY A 269 -24.38 -25.14 -12.91
CA GLY A 269 -23.20 -25.13 -13.76
C GLY A 269 -21.85 -25.25 -13.03
N MET A 270 -21.84 -25.35 -11.69
CA MET A 270 -20.62 -25.58 -10.92
C MET A 270 -20.27 -27.07 -10.89
N THR A 271 -19.09 -27.44 -11.38
CA THR A 271 -18.56 -28.79 -11.19
C THR A 271 -17.68 -28.88 -9.94
N MET A 272 -17.39 -30.11 -9.49
CA MET A 272 -16.47 -30.34 -8.39
C MET A 272 -15.07 -29.81 -8.70
N HIS A 273 -14.62 -30.00 -9.95
CA HIS A 273 -13.33 -29.53 -10.42
C HIS A 273 -13.24 -28.00 -10.37
N ASP A 274 -14.24 -27.30 -10.92
CA ASP A 274 -14.27 -25.83 -10.93
C ASP A 274 -14.27 -25.26 -9.50
N LEU A 275 -15.03 -25.90 -8.60
CA LEU A 275 -15.10 -25.46 -7.20
C LEU A 275 -13.77 -25.68 -6.47
N ASP A 276 -13.16 -26.86 -6.63
CA ASP A 276 -11.87 -27.16 -6.00
C ASP A 276 -10.77 -26.22 -6.53
N GLU A 277 -10.75 -25.96 -7.84
CA GLU A 277 -9.84 -25.00 -8.45
C GLU A 277 -10.07 -23.59 -7.90
N ALA A 278 -11.33 -23.14 -7.83
CA ALA A 278 -11.69 -21.84 -7.27
C ALA A 278 -11.35 -21.72 -5.77
N LEU A 279 -11.36 -22.82 -5.00
CA LEU A 279 -11.00 -22.82 -3.59
C LEU A 279 -9.47 -22.84 -3.36
N VAL A 280 -8.68 -23.31 -4.32
CA VAL A 280 -7.20 -23.38 -4.24
C VAL A 280 -6.53 -22.15 -4.87
N TYR A 281 -6.93 -21.79 -6.09
CA TYR A 281 -6.30 -20.75 -6.89
C TYR A 281 -7.07 -19.42 -6.84
N GLY A 282 -8.36 -19.48 -6.50
CA GLY A 282 -9.24 -18.32 -6.47
C GLY A 282 -9.87 -18.08 -7.84
N PRO A 283 -11.17 -17.73 -7.90
CA PRO A 283 -11.80 -17.37 -9.16
C PRO A 283 -11.32 -15.99 -9.63
N GLU A 284 -11.36 -15.74 -10.95
CA GLU A 284 -11.09 -14.42 -11.52
C GLU A 284 -12.00 -13.33 -10.92
N LEU A 285 -13.28 -13.66 -10.76
CA LEU A 285 -14.27 -12.89 -10.02
C LEU A 285 -15.03 -13.83 -9.10
N VAL A 286 -15.07 -13.51 -7.81
CA VAL A 286 -15.84 -14.29 -6.82
C VAL A 286 -17.33 -14.23 -7.18
N PRO A 287 -17.98 -15.38 -7.45
CA PRO A 287 -19.40 -15.38 -7.80
C PRO A 287 -20.27 -14.84 -6.66
N ASN A 288 -21.33 -14.11 -7.01
CA ASN A 288 -22.34 -13.65 -6.06
C ASN A 288 -23.52 -14.62 -5.91
N THR A 289 -23.37 -15.85 -6.39
CA THR A 289 -24.43 -16.86 -6.44
C THR A 289 -24.79 -17.43 -5.06
N SER A 290 -23.88 -17.34 -4.08
CA SER A 290 -24.05 -17.94 -2.76
C SER A 290 -23.35 -17.14 -1.66
N GLY A 291 -24.00 -17.01 -0.50
CA GLY A 291 -23.40 -16.42 0.69
C GLY A 291 -22.16 -17.17 1.18
N TRP A 292 -22.05 -18.47 0.86
CA TRP A 292 -20.95 -19.34 1.29
C TRP A 292 -19.59 -18.96 0.72
N TRP A 293 -19.55 -18.17 -0.36
CA TRP A 293 -18.30 -17.60 -0.86
C TRP A 293 -17.60 -16.70 0.19
N LEU A 294 -18.33 -16.11 1.14
CA LEU A 294 -17.74 -15.35 2.26
C LEU A 294 -16.95 -16.22 3.25
N ALA A 295 -17.14 -17.55 3.23
CA ALA A 295 -16.47 -18.47 4.15
C ALA A 295 -15.09 -18.94 3.65
N ILE A 296 -14.73 -18.66 2.40
CA ILE A 296 -13.48 -19.17 1.83
C ILE A 296 -12.27 -18.38 2.37
N THR A 297 -11.12 -19.04 2.36
CA THR A 297 -9.81 -18.47 2.74
C THR A 297 -8.86 -18.32 1.55
N THR A 298 -9.38 -18.50 0.34
CA THR A 298 -8.58 -18.55 -0.88
C THR A 298 -7.86 -17.24 -1.15
N PRO A 299 -6.59 -17.27 -1.62
CA PRO A 299 -5.84 -16.08 -1.95
C PRO A 299 -6.58 -15.11 -2.86
N HIS A 300 -6.34 -13.81 -2.69
CA HIS A 300 -6.87 -12.72 -3.53
C HIS A 300 -8.40 -12.53 -3.56
N THR A 301 -9.19 -13.44 -3.01
CA THR A 301 -10.66 -13.33 -2.98
C THR A 301 -11.17 -12.19 -2.10
N ASN A 302 -10.34 -11.70 -1.18
CA ASN A 302 -10.68 -10.64 -0.23
C ASN A 302 -11.93 -10.95 0.62
N MET A 303 -12.21 -12.24 0.87
CA MET A 303 -13.30 -12.67 1.75
C MET A 303 -12.91 -12.49 3.23
N PRO A 304 -13.86 -12.39 4.18
CA PRO A 304 -13.54 -12.07 5.58
C PRO A 304 -12.53 -13.03 6.22
N LEU A 305 -12.68 -14.33 5.98
CA LEU A 305 -11.76 -15.35 6.52
C LEU A 305 -10.42 -15.36 5.78
N ALA A 306 -10.41 -15.14 4.46
CA ALA A 306 -9.18 -14.92 3.70
C ALA A 306 -8.39 -13.71 4.24
N ILE A 307 -9.07 -12.57 4.44
CA ILE A 307 -8.46 -11.35 5.01
C ILE A 307 -7.91 -11.62 6.41
N ALA A 308 -8.67 -12.30 7.26
CA ALA A 308 -8.23 -12.65 8.61
C ALA A 308 -6.98 -13.55 8.57
N SER A 309 -6.98 -14.56 7.69
CA SER A 309 -5.85 -15.47 7.52
C SER A 309 -4.58 -14.72 7.07
N SER A 310 -4.67 -13.96 5.98
CA SER A 310 -3.54 -13.20 5.44
C SER A 310 -3.07 -12.09 6.37
N LEU A 311 -3.98 -11.43 7.10
CA LEU A 311 -3.61 -10.48 8.15
C LEU A 311 -2.86 -11.20 9.28
N GLY A 312 -3.31 -12.39 9.67
CA GLY A 312 -2.66 -13.24 10.66
C GLY A 312 -1.23 -13.60 10.25
N MET A 313 -1.03 -14.04 9.01
CA MET A 313 0.28 -14.35 8.44
C MET A 313 1.18 -13.11 8.37
N ALA A 314 0.65 -11.96 7.95
CA ALA A 314 1.37 -10.69 7.93
C ALA A 314 1.81 -10.25 9.35
N LEU A 315 0.94 -10.37 10.35
CA LEU A 315 1.23 -10.07 11.74
C LEU A 315 2.30 -11.02 12.29
N LEU A 316 2.18 -12.32 12.01
CA LEU A 316 3.15 -13.34 12.41
C LEU A 316 4.53 -13.01 11.85
N ALA A 317 4.64 -12.78 10.54
CA ALA A 317 5.88 -12.41 9.87
C ALA A 317 6.50 -11.14 10.50
N LEU A 318 5.73 -10.06 10.64
CA LEU A 318 6.21 -8.83 11.27
C LEU A 318 6.70 -9.06 12.70
N GLY A 319 5.92 -9.76 13.53
CA GLY A 319 6.28 -10.08 14.91
C GLY A 319 7.58 -10.88 15.01
N LEU A 320 7.74 -11.92 14.17
CA LEU A 320 8.96 -12.72 14.10
C LEU A 320 10.17 -11.90 13.66
N PHE A 321 10.07 -11.08 12.61
CA PHE A 321 11.19 -10.23 12.19
C PHE A 321 11.58 -9.19 13.24
N LEU A 322 10.62 -8.65 14.00
CA LEU A 322 10.92 -7.76 15.12
C LEU A 322 11.67 -8.48 16.24
N LEU A 323 11.26 -9.71 16.59
CA LEU A 323 11.93 -10.54 17.59
C LEU A 323 13.34 -10.96 17.15
N ILE A 324 13.49 -11.40 15.90
CA ILE A 324 14.77 -11.79 15.30
C ILE A 324 15.71 -10.59 15.24
N ALA A 325 15.22 -9.40 14.86
CA ALA A 325 16.05 -8.20 14.76
C ALA A 325 16.72 -7.81 16.09
N ASN A 326 16.12 -8.13 17.24
CA ASN A 326 16.74 -7.87 18.55
C ASN A 326 17.99 -8.73 18.80
N LYS A 327 18.09 -9.92 18.19
CA LYS A 327 19.19 -10.88 18.41
C LYS A 327 20.17 -10.94 17.23
N ALA A 328 19.65 -10.84 16.01
CA ALA A 328 20.36 -11.12 14.76
C ALA A 328 20.17 -10.02 13.71
N GLY A 329 19.95 -8.77 14.13
CA GLY A 329 19.67 -7.65 13.21
C GLY A 329 20.69 -7.45 12.08
N GLN A 330 21.97 -7.81 12.30
CA GLN A 330 23.00 -7.75 11.25
C GLN A 330 22.77 -8.76 10.11
N TRP A 331 22.22 -9.93 10.41
CA TRP A 331 21.92 -10.97 9.41
C TRP A 331 20.72 -10.61 8.55
N LEU A 332 19.83 -9.76 9.08
CA LEU A 332 18.69 -9.21 8.34
C LEU A 332 19.08 -8.04 7.42
N SER A 333 20.34 -7.60 7.42
CA SER A 333 20.74 -6.43 6.65
C SER A 333 20.49 -6.51 5.14
N PRO A 334 20.66 -7.65 4.43
CA PRO A 334 20.37 -7.70 2.99
C PRO A 334 18.87 -7.55 2.73
N LEU A 335 18.07 -8.25 3.54
CA LEU A 335 16.63 -8.21 3.43
C LEU A 335 16.08 -6.81 3.79
N ALA A 336 16.64 -6.18 4.82
CA ALA A 336 16.30 -4.82 5.20
C ALA A 336 16.74 -3.78 4.16
N ALA A 337 17.86 -4.02 3.45
CA ALA A 337 18.29 -3.18 2.34
C ALA A 337 17.24 -3.19 1.22
N MET A 338 16.79 -4.39 0.82
CA MET A 338 15.70 -4.55 -0.15
C MET A 338 14.42 -3.86 0.33
N GLY A 339 14.04 -4.12 1.58
CA GLY A 339 12.87 -3.51 2.22
C GLY A 339 12.88 -1.98 2.29
N ALA A 340 14.06 -1.37 2.33
CA ALA A 340 14.22 0.08 2.32
C ALA A 340 14.11 0.70 0.92
N MET A 341 14.14 -0.13 -0.14
CA MET A 341 14.12 0.27 -1.56
C MET A 341 13.02 -0.45 -2.37
N THR A 342 11.90 -0.73 -1.72
CA THR A 342 10.84 -1.56 -2.30
C THR A 342 10.13 -0.95 -3.49
N LEU A 343 9.93 0.37 -3.53
CA LEU A 343 9.33 1.03 -4.69
C LEU A 343 10.28 0.93 -5.90
N THR A 344 11.59 1.17 -5.71
CA THR A 344 12.58 1.02 -6.77
C THR A 344 12.63 -0.41 -7.27
N LEU A 345 12.84 -1.38 -6.37
CA LEU A 345 13.03 -2.78 -6.76
C LEU A 345 11.76 -3.39 -7.37
N TYR A 346 10.59 -3.10 -6.81
CA TYR A 346 9.33 -3.60 -7.37
C TYR A 346 9.02 -2.97 -8.74
N SER A 347 9.29 -1.67 -8.91
CA SER A 347 9.13 -1.02 -10.22
C SER A 347 10.08 -1.62 -11.26
N ALA A 348 11.34 -1.85 -10.89
CA ALA A 348 12.32 -2.48 -11.77
C ALA A 348 11.92 -3.93 -12.11
N HIS A 349 11.46 -4.71 -11.13
CA HIS A 349 10.92 -6.06 -11.32
C HIS A 349 9.78 -6.08 -12.34
N LEU A 350 8.78 -5.20 -12.19
CA LEU A 350 7.69 -5.09 -13.16
C LEU A 350 8.20 -4.73 -14.56
N LEU A 351 9.12 -3.77 -14.68
CA LEU A 351 9.68 -3.39 -15.98
C LEU A 351 10.45 -4.54 -16.66
N VAL A 352 11.11 -5.42 -15.90
CA VAL A 352 11.78 -6.60 -16.45
C VAL A 352 10.75 -7.66 -16.83
N LEU A 353 9.70 -7.87 -16.05
CA LEU A 353 8.61 -8.78 -16.40
C LEU A 353 7.91 -8.38 -17.70
N ALA A 354 7.77 -7.09 -17.98
CA ALA A 354 7.21 -6.58 -19.23
C ALA A 354 7.96 -7.05 -20.49
N LEU A 355 9.17 -7.61 -20.36
CA LEU A 355 9.93 -8.21 -21.46
C LEU A 355 9.52 -9.66 -21.75
N GLU A 356 8.72 -10.30 -20.89
CA GLU A 356 8.16 -11.65 -21.07
C GLU A 356 9.18 -12.78 -21.27
N ILE A 357 10.46 -12.55 -20.94
CA ILE A 357 11.55 -13.52 -21.11
C ILE A 357 11.60 -14.62 -20.04
N HIS A 358 10.74 -14.56 -19.03
CA HIS A 358 10.84 -15.39 -17.83
C HIS A 358 10.15 -16.76 -17.94
N TYR A 359 9.28 -16.94 -18.93
CA TYR A 359 8.43 -18.14 -19.07
C TYR A 359 9.22 -19.42 -19.35
N ASP A 360 10.33 -19.36 -20.09
CA ASP A 360 11.10 -20.55 -20.48
C ASP A 360 11.80 -21.22 -19.29
N GLU A 361 12.32 -20.43 -18.35
CA GLU A 361 13.16 -20.88 -17.24
C GLU A 361 12.84 -20.12 -15.95
N PRO A 362 11.64 -20.30 -15.37
CA PRO A 362 11.13 -19.47 -14.29
C PRO A 362 12.01 -19.53 -13.03
N ALA A 363 12.54 -20.71 -12.69
CA ALA A 363 13.43 -20.87 -11.54
C ALA A 363 14.74 -20.07 -11.70
N LEU A 364 15.35 -20.12 -12.89
CA LEU A 364 16.55 -19.35 -13.20
C LEU A 364 16.26 -17.86 -13.14
N TRP A 365 15.18 -17.41 -13.78
CA TRP A 365 14.82 -16.00 -13.81
C TRP A 365 14.47 -15.45 -12.43
N PHE A 366 13.82 -16.24 -11.57
CA PHE A 366 13.60 -15.87 -10.18
C PHE A 366 14.92 -15.66 -9.43
N LEU A 367 15.90 -16.57 -9.59
CA LEU A 367 17.22 -16.43 -8.96
C LEU A 367 17.99 -15.22 -9.50
N VAL A 368 17.88 -14.93 -10.80
CA VAL A 368 18.48 -13.73 -11.41
C VAL A 368 17.86 -12.46 -10.83
N HIS A 369 16.53 -12.37 -10.81
CA HIS A 369 15.81 -11.21 -10.26
C HIS A 369 16.17 -11.00 -8.78
N LEU A 370 16.15 -12.06 -7.98
CA LEU A 370 16.50 -12.01 -6.57
C LEU A 370 17.96 -11.61 -6.36
N GLY A 371 18.90 -12.23 -7.09
CA GLY A 371 20.32 -11.96 -7.00
C GLY A 371 20.66 -10.51 -7.36
N VAL A 372 20.11 -10.01 -8.47
CA VAL A 372 20.28 -8.62 -8.90
C VAL A 372 19.66 -7.65 -7.90
N ALA A 373 18.45 -7.92 -7.41
CA ALA A 373 17.78 -7.07 -6.42
C ALA A 373 18.57 -6.98 -5.11
N VAL A 374 19.07 -8.11 -4.58
CA VAL A 374 19.91 -8.16 -3.38
C VAL A 374 21.21 -7.39 -3.60
N ALA A 375 21.92 -7.67 -4.70
CA ALA A 375 23.19 -7.02 -5.02
C ALA A 375 22.99 -5.50 -5.14
N PHE A 376 22.02 -5.07 -5.96
CA PHE A 376 21.69 -3.66 -6.14
C PHE A 376 21.36 -2.99 -4.80
N ALA A 377 20.44 -3.55 -4.02
CA ALA A 377 20.05 -2.97 -2.74
C ALA A 377 21.24 -2.85 -1.78
N TRP A 378 22.05 -3.89 -1.68
CA TRP A 378 23.21 -3.97 -0.78
C TRP A 378 24.31 -2.95 -1.13
N PHE A 379 24.65 -2.83 -2.41
CA PHE A 379 25.67 -1.87 -2.87
C PHE A 379 25.13 -0.44 -2.86
N TRP A 380 23.92 -0.22 -3.37
CA TRP A 380 23.31 1.11 -3.41
C TRP A 380 23.11 1.70 -2.02
N GLN A 381 22.70 0.88 -1.05
CA GLN A 381 22.48 1.35 0.32
C GLN A 381 23.78 1.84 0.96
N ARG A 382 24.91 1.21 0.65
CA ARG A 382 26.23 1.63 1.15
C ARG A 382 26.76 2.87 0.47
N SER A 383 26.50 3.05 -0.82
CA SER A 383 27.05 4.17 -1.59
C SER A 383 26.18 5.43 -1.56
N VAL A 384 24.85 5.29 -1.69
CA VAL A 384 23.92 6.42 -1.89
C VAL A 384 22.86 6.52 -0.77
N GLY A 385 22.54 5.40 -0.11
CA GLY A 385 21.59 5.34 0.99
C GLY A 385 20.17 4.99 0.53
N GLN A 386 19.32 5.97 0.29
CA GLN A 386 17.91 5.74 -0.10
C GLN A 386 17.80 5.32 -1.59
N GLY A 387 16.88 4.41 -1.91
CA GLY A 387 16.63 4.00 -3.30
C GLY A 387 16.20 5.17 -4.20
N PRO A 388 16.48 5.12 -5.52
CA PRO A 388 16.19 6.20 -6.47
C PRO A 388 14.75 6.73 -6.42
N LEU A 389 13.75 5.87 -6.62
CA LEU A 389 12.34 6.29 -6.64
C LEU A 389 11.88 6.75 -5.26
N GLU A 390 12.32 6.08 -4.19
CA GLU A 390 12.02 6.49 -2.83
C GLU A 390 12.62 7.87 -2.51
N LYS A 391 13.79 8.19 -3.05
CA LYS A 391 14.45 9.49 -2.87
C LYS A 391 13.64 10.59 -3.57
N VAL A 392 13.17 10.37 -4.80
CA VAL A 392 12.30 11.31 -5.53
C VAL A 392 11.01 11.59 -4.74
N VAL A 393 10.33 10.54 -4.29
CA VAL A 393 9.12 10.67 -3.47
C VAL A 393 9.42 11.39 -2.15
N SER A 394 10.47 10.98 -1.44
CA SER A 394 10.91 11.55 -0.16
C SER A 394 11.20 13.05 -0.26
N LEU A 395 11.89 13.49 -1.31
CA LEU A 395 12.21 14.90 -1.54
C LEU A 395 10.94 15.72 -1.82
N SER A 396 10.05 15.21 -2.66
CA SER A 396 8.77 15.86 -3.01
C SER A 396 7.86 16.01 -1.79
N VAL A 397 7.76 14.96 -0.97
CA VAL A 397 7.00 14.97 0.29
C VAL A 397 7.62 15.92 1.31
N LYS A 398 8.94 15.97 1.45
CA LYS A 398 9.62 16.91 2.35
C LYS A 398 9.43 18.36 1.90
N GLY A 399 9.50 18.63 0.60
CA GLY A 399 9.25 19.94 0.02
C GLY A 399 7.85 20.45 0.34
N SER A 400 6.82 19.67 0.01
CA SER A 400 5.42 20.01 0.28
C SER A 400 5.13 20.19 1.77
N ARG A 401 5.68 19.34 2.65
CA ARG A 401 5.54 19.47 4.10
C ARG A 401 6.15 20.77 4.65
N ARG A 402 7.28 21.22 4.10
CA ARG A 402 7.94 22.48 4.48
C ARG A 402 7.11 23.69 4.07
N LEU A 403 6.50 23.66 2.89
CA LEU A 403 5.60 24.72 2.43
C LEU A 403 4.40 24.89 3.39
N VAL A 404 3.77 23.78 3.80
CA VAL A 404 2.61 23.80 4.71
C VAL A 404 2.99 24.20 6.15
N SER A 405 4.13 23.72 6.63
CA SER A 405 4.59 24.01 8.00
C SER A 405 5.07 25.46 8.16
N GLY A 406 5.34 26.16 7.05
CA GLY A 406 5.87 27.52 7.03
C GLY A 406 7.36 27.55 7.39
N LYS A 407 8.12 28.46 6.77
CA LYS A 407 9.40 28.89 7.34
C LYS A 407 9.07 29.48 8.70
N THR A 408 9.53 28.86 9.79
CA THR A 408 9.79 29.63 11.00
C THR A 408 10.80 30.68 10.58
N THR A 409 10.33 31.89 10.27
CA THR A 409 11.17 33.07 10.29
C THR A 409 11.66 33.15 11.72
N ASN A 410 12.86 32.64 11.95
CA ASN A 410 13.62 32.94 13.14
C ASN A 410 13.94 34.43 13.02
N SER A 411 12.99 35.27 13.41
CA SER A 411 13.22 36.69 13.67
C SER A 411 14.07 36.74 14.94
N GLY A 412 15.34 36.33 14.81
CA GLY A 412 16.38 36.71 15.73
C GLY A 412 16.53 38.22 15.60
N GLY A 413 15.73 38.95 16.37
CA GLY A 413 16.08 40.32 16.69
C GLY A 413 17.37 40.26 17.51
N PRO A 414 18.44 40.97 17.12
CA PRO A 414 19.55 41.19 18.02
C PRO A 414 19.06 42.15 19.09
N THR A 415 18.59 41.64 20.23
CA THR A 415 18.53 42.47 21.45
C THR A 415 19.96 42.63 21.94
N GLY A 416 20.64 43.61 21.36
CA GLY A 416 21.80 44.26 21.97
C GLY A 416 21.43 44.73 23.36
N GLY A 417 22.36 44.57 24.29
CA GLY A 417 22.13 44.75 25.71
C GLY A 417 21.70 46.15 26.11
N LEU A 418 21.01 46.22 27.24
CA LEU A 418 21.18 47.29 28.19
C LEU A 418 21.09 46.67 29.59
N ALA A 419 22.23 46.56 30.25
CA ALA A 419 22.28 46.37 31.69
C ALA A 419 21.70 47.62 32.35
N THR A 420 20.64 47.47 33.13
CA THR A 420 20.29 48.44 34.18
C THR A 420 19.90 47.67 35.44
N HIS A 421 20.78 47.79 36.43
CA HIS A 421 20.45 47.62 37.84
C HIS A 421 19.38 48.65 38.20
N HIS A 422 18.23 48.24 38.73
CA HIS A 422 17.66 48.87 39.91
C HIS A 422 16.58 48.02 40.59
N SER A 423 16.67 48.10 41.91
CA SER A 423 15.91 47.58 43.04
C SER A 423 14.39 47.83 43.04
N ASP A 424 13.68 46.91 43.72
CA ASP A 424 12.46 47.04 44.53
C ASP A 424 11.53 48.25 44.30
N THR A 425 10.26 48.00 43.98
CA THR A 425 9.14 48.15 44.94
C THR A 425 7.80 47.71 44.34
N SER A 426 6.98 47.13 45.20
CA SER A 426 5.54 46.87 45.06
C SER A 426 4.74 48.16 44.89
N VAL A 427 3.52 48.03 44.31
CA VAL A 427 2.25 48.77 44.60
C VAL A 427 1.44 49.02 43.30
N GLN A 428 0.37 48.22 43.15
CA GLN A 428 -1.03 48.66 43.05
C GLN A 428 -1.48 49.55 41.86
N THR A 429 -2.27 48.96 40.95
CA THR A 429 -3.36 49.60 40.18
C THR A 429 -4.29 50.40 41.10
N PRO A 430 -4.98 51.49 40.66
CA PRO A 430 -6.00 51.37 39.61
C PRO A 430 -6.43 52.63 38.80
N ARG A 431 -7.34 52.36 37.84
CA ARG A 431 -8.49 53.15 37.34
C ARG A 431 -8.37 54.04 36.09
N ASP A 432 -9.36 53.76 35.22
CA ASP A 432 -9.99 54.55 34.16
C ASP A 432 -10.08 56.05 34.40
N THR A 433 -10.00 56.83 33.31
CA THR A 433 -10.99 57.87 32.95
C THR A 433 -10.76 58.44 31.54
N THR A 434 -11.76 58.22 30.67
CA THR A 434 -12.45 59.17 29.78
C THR A 434 -11.72 60.17 28.86
N ASN A 435 -12.15 60.08 27.60
CA ASN A 435 -12.60 61.15 26.66
C ASN A 435 -11.59 62.12 26.03
N TYR A 436 -11.55 62.10 24.70
CA TYR A 436 -11.82 63.28 23.87
C TYR A 436 -12.49 62.89 22.54
N THR A 437 -13.26 63.84 22.04
CA THR A 437 -14.40 63.75 21.12
C THR A 437 -14.07 64.48 19.81
N THR A 438 -14.71 64.08 18.68
CA THR A 438 -15.22 64.92 17.53
C THR A 438 -14.22 65.77 16.71
N ASP A 439 -14.35 66.13 15.43
CA ASP A 439 -15.27 66.04 14.26
C ASP A 439 -14.36 66.30 13.01
N GLU A 440 -14.64 65.89 11.76
CA GLU A 440 -15.43 66.54 10.68
C GLU A 440 -15.23 65.67 9.43
N GLU A 441 -16.27 65.16 8.74
CA GLU A 441 -17.09 65.75 7.67
C GLU A 441 -16.57 65.59 6.21
N LEU A 442 -17.48 65.00 5.41
CA LEU A 442 -17.60 64.61 3.98
C LEU A 442 -17.33 65.72 2.91
N PRO A 443 -17.64 65.61 1.57
CA PRO A 443 -18.26 64.55 0.73
C PRO A 443 -17.66 64.33 -0.69
N GLY A 444 -18.21 63.38 -1.48
CA GLY A 444 -18.35 63.52 -2.95
C GLY A 444 -18.28 62.25 -3.82
N SER A 445 -19.43 61.69 -4.21
CA SER A 445 -19.63 60.81 -5.40
C SER A 445 -19.95 61.65 -6.66
N PRO A 446 -20.43 61.16 -7.83
CA PRO A 446 -20.59 59.80 -8.42
C PRO A 446 -20.24 59.73 -9.96
N ASP A 447 -20.78 58.72 -10.67
CA ASP A 447 -21.09 58.62 -12.13
C ASP A 447 -19.99 58.19 -13.12
N GLN A 448 -20.21 57.42 -14.21
CA GLN A 448 -21.32 56.63 -14.76
C GLN A 448 -20.82 55.89 -16.05
N ALA A 449 -21.56 54.85 -16.50
CA ALA A 449 -21.86 54.48 -17.90
C ALA A 449 -20.70 54.03 -18.84
N SER A 450 -20.84 53.18 -19.88
CA SER A 450 -21.92 52.41 -20.49
C SER A 450 -21.37 51.66 -21.74
N THR A 451 -22.08 50.60 -22.17
CA THR A 451 -22.33 50.13 -23.56
C THR A 451 -21.27 49.41 -24.41
N GLY A 452 -21.72 48.30 -25.03
CA GLY A 452 -21.16 47.74 -26.27
C GLY A 452 -21.60 46.30 -26.59
N GLN A 453 -22.80 46.13 -27.16
CA GLN A 453 -23.39 44.89 -27.70
C GLN A 453 -22.89 44.54 -29.12
N ASP A 454 -22.66 43.23 -29.39
CA ASP A 454 -23.02 42.33 -30.55
C ASP A 454 -22.85 42.81 -32.02
N PRO A 455 -22.95 41.99 -33.12
CA PRO A 455 -23.28 40.55 -33.26
C PRO A 455 -22.58 39.69 -34.37
N ARG A 456 -22.80 38.35 -34.31
CA ARG A 456 -23.07 37.30 -35.34
C ARG A 456 -22.29 37.22 -36.69
N VAL A 457 -21.89 35.99 -37.07
CA VAL A 457 -22.03 35.24 -38.38
C VAL A 457 -21.49 33.81 -38.13
N SER A 458 -22.23 32.70 -37.98
CA SER A 458 -23.01 31.82 -38.89
C SER A 458 -22.32 31.36 -40.19
N THR A 459 -22.09 30.03 -40.32
CA THR A 459 -22.02 29.15 -41.52
C THR A 459 -21.05 28.01 -41.18
N ASP A 460 -21.18 26.74 -41.56
CA ASP A 460 -22.24 25.91 -42.12
C ASP A 460 -21.73 24.45 -41.96
N ARG A 461 -22.63 23.47 -41.78
CA ARG A 461 -22.29 22.05 -41.93
C ARG A 461 -22.20 21.71 -43.43
N PRO A 462 -21.49 20.64 -43.82
CA PRO A 462 -22.21 19.62 -44.58
C PRO A 462 -21.87 18.16 -44.25
N THR A 463 -22.85 17.34 -44.60
CA THR A 463 -23.03 15.89 -44.52
C THR A 463 -22.32 15.09 -45.63
N ARG A 464 -22.04 13.81 -45.33
CA ARG A 464 -21.92 12.60 -46.19
C ARG A 464 -21.59 12.74 -47.70
N GLY A 465 -20.45 12.14 -48.09
CA GLY A 465 -20.36 11.04 -49.08
C GLY A 465 -20.42 11.33 -50.58
N THR A 466 -19.27 11.25 -51.29
CA THR A 466 -19.09 10.60 -52.62
C THR A 466 -17.57 10.53 -52.97
N PRO A 467 -17.14 9.59 -53.84
CA PRO A 467 -15.80 8.99 -53.83
C PRO A 467 -14.78 9.62 -54.79
N ILE A 468 -13.49 9.42 -54.50
CA ILE A 468 -12.40 9.66 -55.45
C ILE A 468 -11.91 8.30 -55.98
N ARG A 469 -12.06 8.13 -57.29
CA ARG A 469 -11.57 7.01 -58.10
C ARG A 469 -10.18 7.37 -58.63
N THR A 470 -9.18 6.55 -58.33
CA THR A 470 -7.94 6.48 -59.12
C THR A 470 -7.67 5.04 -59.54
N ASP A 471 -7.53 4.93 -60.85
CA ASP A 471 -7.09 3.84 -61.73
C ASP A 471 -6.45 2.59 -61.10
N ARG A 472 -7.27 1.54 -60.94
CA ARG A 472 -7.03 0.15 -61.39
C ARG A 472 -8.29 -0.64 -61.10
N GLY A 473 -9.00 -1.04 -62.15
CA GLY A 473 -10.31 -1.70 -62.03
C GLY A 473 -10.21 -3.08 -61.40
N THR A 474 -11.03 -3.33 -60.38
CA THR A 474 -11.77 -4.58 -60.12
C THR A 474 -12.82 -4.29 -59.04
N THR A 475 -14.08 -4.53 -59.36
CA THR A 475 -15.25 -4.48 -58.46
C THR A 475 -15.43 -5.83 -57.76
N ILE A 476 -15.54 -5.86 -56.43
CA ILE A 476 -16.21 -6.95 -55.68
C ILE A 476 -16.99 -6.34 -54.50
N ASN A 477 -18.23 -6.77 -54.33
CA ASN A 477 -19.21 -6.35 -53.32
C ASN A 477 -19.00 -7.05 -51.96
N LEU A 478 -19.52 -6.39 -50.92
CA LEU A 478 -19.70 -6.82 -49.52
C LEU A 478 -20.20 -8.27 -49.34
N ALA A 479 -19.55 -9.00 -48.43
CA ALA A 479 -20.17 -9.98 -47.53
C ALA A 479 -19.20 -10.28 -46.36
N ASP A 480 -19.80 -10.71 -45.26
CA ASP A 480 -19.27 -11.07 -43.95
C ASP A 480 -17.95 -11.87 -43.95
N ASP A 481 -17.11 -11.63 -42.95
CA ASP A 481 -16.23 -12.68 -42.40
C ASP A 481 -15.76 -12.30 -40.98
N GLU A 482 -16.52 -12.81 -40.00
CA GLU A 482 -15.97 -13.29 -38.74
C GLU A 482 -15.16 -14.56 -39.02
N ALA A 483 -13.93 -14.65 -38.50
CA ALA A 483 -13.27 -15.91 -38.20
C ALA A 483 -11.99 -15.67 -37.36
N PRO A 484 -11.48 -16.67 -36.62
CA PRO A 484 -12.22 -17.61 -35.77
C PRO A 484 -11.54 -17.81 -34.39
N GLY A 485 -12.33 -18.18 -33.40
CA GLY A 485 -11.86 -18.65 -32.09
C GLY A 485 -11.17 -20.02 -32.19
N TYR A 486 -10.16 -20.22 -31.33
CA TYR A 486 -9.40 -21.46 -31.25
C TYR A 486 -9.98 -22.37 -30.17
N THR A 487 -10.54 -23.50 -30.61
CA THR A 487 -11.06 -24.60 -29.79
C THR A 487 -9.95 -25.46 -29.21
N ASP A 488 -10.12 -25.72 -27.91
CA ASP A 488 -9.83 -26.91 -27.11
C ASP A 488 -9.33 -28.18 -27.84
N GLN A 489 -8.25 -28.77 -27.35
CA GLN A 489 -7.83 -30.16 -27.67
C GLN A 489 -7.85 -31.01 -26.40
N ILE A 490 -8.97 -31.71 -26.22
CA ILE A 490 -9.13 -32.83 -25.28
C ILE A 490 -8.66 -34.13 -25.96
N GLY A 491 -7.71 -34.83 -25.31
CA GLY A 491 -7.31 -36.20 -25.65
C GLY A 491 -8.32 -37.25 -25.15
N PRO A 492 -8.39 -38.46 -25.75
CA PRO A 492 -9.58 -39.28 -25.70
C PRO A 492 -9.77 -40.05 -24.39
N VAL A 493 -11.02 -39.99 -23.89
CA VAL A 493 -11.59 -40.82 -22.82
C VAL A 493 -11.72 -42.27 -23.31
N ARG A 494 -11.22 -43.23 -22.51
CA ARG A 494 -11.43 -44.67 -22.71
C ARG A 494 -12.78 -45.08 -22.10
N ASP A 495 -13.61 -45.69 -22.93
CA ASP A 495 -14.89 -46.31 -22.58
C ASP A 495 -14.68 -47.78 -22.12
N PRO A 496 -15.22 -48.22 -20.96
CA PRO A 496 -15.26 -49.62 -20.59
C PRO A 496 -16.68 -50.19 -20.76
N GLY A 497 -16.89 -51.09 -21.73
CA GLY A 497 -18.17 -51.82 -21.76
C GLY A 497 -18.43 -52.81 -22.90
N SER A 498 -18.22 -54.09 -22.59
CA SER A 498 -19.00 -55.26 -23.06
C SER A 498 -18.86 -55.78 -24.50
N GLY A 499 -18.61 -57.10 -24.62
CA GLY A 499 -18.72 -57.83 -25.88
C GLY A 499 -18.10 -59.22 -25.83
N THR A 500 -18.92 -60.22 -25.50
CA THR A 500 -18.75 -61.67 -25.60
C THR A 500 -17.99 -62.20 -26.82
N GLY A 501 -17.17 -63.24 -26.61
CA GLY A 501 -16.55 -64.08 -27.65
C GLY A 501 -15.56 -65.06 -27.06
#